data_AF-A0A7C5D6A4-F1
#
_entry.id   AF-A0A7C5D6A4-F1
#
_cell.length_a   1.000
_cell.length_b   1.000
_cell.length_c   1.000
_cell.angle_alpha   90.00
_cell.angle_beta   90.00
_cell.angle_gamma   90.00
#
_symmetry.space_group_name_H-M   'P 1'
#
loop_
_entity.id
_entity.type
_entity.pdbx_description
1 polymer ?
#
loop_
_entity_poly.entity_id
_entity_poly.type
_entity_poly.pdbx_seq_one_letter_code
_entity_poly.pdbx_strand_id
1 'polypeptide(L)'
;IDRYGTASAKGSFNAGSPKRFADINVVFRNIELPSYTPYSGKFVGRAISSGKLSVTLRYRIDKGTMRGDNTLVINKIEMGREIESNSSVSLPLEFAIALLEDSDGIIDIDMPHIQKTYRASPHAPEAFRHTPDKEPRSLWAVPVILRFCTWDRQNRREIYRVCYS
;
A
#
# COMPACT_ATOMS: atom_id res chain seq x y z
N ILE A 1 -26.31 13.42 -12.67
CA ILE A 1 -25.88 13.26 -11.26
C ILE A 1 -24.87 12.11 -11.26
N ASP A 2 -23.61 12.39 -10.90
CA ASP A 2 -22.44 11.52 -11.09
C ASP A 2 -22.64 10.10 -10.54
N ARG A 3 -22.64 9.12 -11.45
CA ARG A 3 -22.82 7.68 -11.13
C ARG A 3 -21.51 6.93 -10.88
N TYR A 4 -20.38 7.64 -10.82
CA TYR A 4 -19.05 7.02 -10.74
C TYR A 4 -18.27 7.61 -9.56
N GLY A 5 -17.53 6.75 -8.86
CA GLY A 5 -16.56 7.19 -7.86
C GLY A 5 -15.45 8.01 -8.52
N THR A 6 -14.94 9.02 -7.80
CA THR A 6 -13.87 9.89 -8.30
C THR A 6 -12.55 9.51 -7.63
N ALA A 7 -11.48 9.45 -8.42
CA ALA A 7 -10.11 9.30 -7.95
C ALA A 7 -9.28 10.51 -8.36
N SER A 8 -8.53 11.08 -7.42
CA SER A 8 -7.60 12.18 -7.67
C SER A 8 -6.28 11.88 -6.96
N ALA A 9 -5.18 12.01 -7.67
CA ALA A 9 -3.84 11.96 -7.09
C ALA A 9 -3.10 13.25 -7.44
N LYS A 10 -2.49 13.87 -6.43
CA LYS A 10 -1.65 15.05 -6.55
C LYS A 10 -0.38 14.81 -5.78
N GLY A 11 0.74 15.35 -6.24
CA GLY A 11 1.98 15.21 -5.50
C GLY A 11 3.15 15.89 -6.18
N SER A 12 4.24 15.96 -5.45
CA SER A 12 5.53 16.44 -5.93
C SER A 12 6.62 15.60 -5.28
N PHE A 13 7.66 15.24 -6.02
CA PHE A 13 8.76 14.46 -5.49
C PHE A 13 10.05 14.80 -6.22
N ASN A 14 11.17 14.50 -5.57
CA ASN A 14 12.48 14.62 -6.20
C ASN A 14 12.80 13.33 -6.97
N ALA A 15 12.83 13.38 -8.31
CA ALA A 15 13.03 12.21 -9.16
C ALA A 15 14.37 11.48 -8.90
N GLY A 16 15.47 12.22 -8.66
CA GLY A 16 16.78 11.61 -8.36
C GLY A 16 16.96 11.23 -6.89
N SER A 17 16.07 11.67 -5.99
CA SER A 17 16.18 11.36 -4.56
C SER A 17 14.82 11.42 -3.86
N PRO A 18 13.90 10.47 -4.14
CA PRO A 18 12.55 10.48 -3.59
C PRO A 18 12.54 10.31 -2.06
N LYS A 19 13.60 9.68 -1.49
CA LYS A 19 13.80 9.60 -0.03
C LYS A 19 14.11 10.94 0.63
N ARG A 20 14.58 11.95 -0.12
CA ARG A 20 14.82 13.30 0.41
C ARG A 20 13.53 14.10 0.50
N PHE A 21 12.71 14.02 -0.55
CA PHE A 21 11.45 14.71 -0.61
C PHE A 21 10.46 14.00 -1.54
N ALA A 22 9.28 13.71 -0.98
CA ALA A 22 8.10 13.30 -1.72
C ALA A 22 6.87 13.77 -0.93
N ASP A 23 5.88 14.30 -1.61
CA ASP A 23 4.58 14.69 -1.08
C ASP A 23 3.54 14.10 -2.02
N ILE A 24 2.68 13.24 -1.49
CA ILE A 24 1.69 12.48 -2.25
C ILE A 24 0.36 12.58 -1.50
N ASN A 25 -0.65 13.07 -2.20
CA ASN A 25 -2.01 13.16 -1.74
C ASN A 25 -2.92 12.41 -2.72
N VAL A 26 -3.54 11.34 -2.24
CA VAL A 26 -4.49 10.54 -3.01
C VAL A 26 -5.83 10.58 -2.32
N VAL A 27 -6.87 10.94 -3.09
CA VAL A 27 -8.24 11.04 -2.61
C VAL A 27 -9.14 10.19 -3.50
N PHE A 28 -9.86 9.29 -2.86
CA PHE A 28 -10.91 8.50 -3.46
C PHE A 28 -12.23 8.88 -2.80
N ARG A 29 -13.27 9.16 -3.59
CA ARG A 29 -14.60 9.47 -3.08
C ARG A 29 -15.66 8.62 -3.77
N ASN A 30 -16.64 8.19 -2.99
CA ASN A 30 -17.84 7.51 -3.49
C ASN A 30 -17.50 6.25 -4.30
N ILE A 31 -16.51 5.48 -3.84
CA ILE A 31 -16.20 4.17 -4.44
C ILE A 31 -17.27 3.18 -4.02
N GLU A 32 -17.84 2.45 -4.98
CA GLU A 32 -18.78 1.36 -4.71
C GLU A 32 -18.04 0.14 -4.15
N LEU A 33 -18.37 -0.25 -2.92
CA LEU A 33 -17.77 -1.39 -2.25
C LEU A 33 -18.05 -2.77 -2.89
N PRO A 34 -19.22 -3.04 -3.51
CA PRO A 34 -19.50 -4.35 -4.11
C PRO A 34 -18.45 -4.81 -5.12
N SER A 35 -17.86 -3.88 -5.88
CA SER A 35 -16.79 -4.15 -6.84
C SER A 35 -15.48 -4.65 -6.20
N TYR A 36 -15.31 -4.47 -4.89
CA TYR A 36 -14.12 -4.88 -4.13
C TYR A 36 -14.33 -6.18 -3.34
N THR A 37 -15.50 -6.82 -3.50
CA THR A 37 -15.80 -8.14 -2.93
C THR A 37 -14.71 -9.19 -3.18
N PRO A 38 -14.04 -9.28 -4.34
CA PRO A 38 -12.95 -10.25 -4.54
C PRO A 38 -11.76 -10.08 -3.57
N TYR A 39 -11.54 -8.87 -3.06
CA TYR A 39 -10.50 -8.58 -2.07
C TYR A 39 -10.99 -8.84 -0.66
N SER A 40 -12.25 -8.51 -0.36
CA SER A 40 -12.84 -8.69 0.98
C SER A 40 -13.20 -10.15 1.29
N GLY A 41 -13.69 -10.91 0.31
CA GLY A 41 -14.23 -12.27 0.52
C GLY A 41 -13.26 -13.25 1.18
N LYS A 42 -11.95 -13.10 0.94
CA LYS A 42 -10.91 -13.95 1.56
C LYS A 42 -10.66 -13.65 3.04
N PHE A 43 -10.83 -12.40 3.47
CA PHE A 43 -10.49 -11.95 4.82
C PHE A 43 -11.72 -11.77 5.71
N VAL A 44 -12.89 -11.64 5.09
CA VAL A 44 -14.15 -11.25 5.71
C VAL A 44 -15.16 -12.42 5.70
N GLY A 45 -14.96 -13.42 4.82
CA GLY A 45 -15.83 -14.59 4.69
C GLY A 45 -17.22 -14.28 4.13
N ARG A 46 -17.46 -13.04 3.66
CA ARG A 46 -18.74 -12.60 3.09
C ARG A 46 -18.54 -11.61 1.96
N ALA A 47 -19.50 -11.58 1.05
CA ALA A 47 -19.59 -10.56 0.01
C ALA A 47 -20.08 -9.22 0.58
N ILE A 48 -19.67 -8.11 -0.02
CA ILE A 48 -20.26 -6.80 0.29
C ILE A 48 -21.41 -6.56 -0.70
N SER A 49 -22.62 -6.41 -0.17
CA SER A 49 -23.85 -6.21 -0.96
C SER A 49 -23.98 -4.77 -1.43
N SER A 50 -23.71 -3.82 -0.53
CA SER A 50 -23.82 -2.39 -0.80
C SER A 50 -22.90 -1.58 0.13
N GLY A 51 -22.74 -0.30 -0.20
CA GLY A 51 -21.98 0.64 0.61
C GLY A 51 -21.00 1.46 -0.21
N LYS A 52 -20.59 2.59 0.36
CA LYS A 52 -19.72 3.57 -0.29
C LYS A 52 -18.48 3.82 0.53
N LEU A 53 -17.34 3.85 -0.14
CA LEU A 53 -16.04 4.08 0.46
C LEU A 53 -15.45 5.42 0.00
N SER A 54 -14.92 6.17 0.96
CA SER A 54 -14.06 7.32 0.71
C SER A 54 -12.74 7.13 1.46
N VAL A 55 -11.63 7.35 0.77
CA VAL A 55 -10.28 7.16 1.31
C VAL A 55 -9.48 8.43 1.04
N THR A 56 -8.82 8.96 2.05
CA THR A 56 -7.84 10.04 1.90
C THR A 56 -6.49 9.57 2.43
N LEU A 57 -5.49 9.58 1.56
CA LEU A 57 -4.13 9.16 1.87
C LEU A 57 -3.19 10.35 1.66
N ARG A 58 -2.51 10.79 2.71
CA ARG A 58 -1.52 11.87 2.64
C ARG A 58 -0.19 11.36 3.14
N TYR A 59 0.81 11.33 2.27
CA TYR A 59 2.15 10.87 2.60
C TYR A 59 3.17 11.94 2.28
N ARG A 60 4.03 12.24 3.25
CA ARG A 60 5.11 13.20 3.09
C ARG A 60 6.41 12.63 3.61
N ILE A 61 7.42 12.63 2.77
CA ILE A 61 8.81 12.30 3.11
C ILE A 61 9.59 13.61 3.17
N ASP A 62 10.26 13.83 4.30
CA ASP A 62 11.17 14.93 4.52
C ASP A 62 12.47 14.39 5.14
N LYS A 63 13.59 14.52 4.41
CA LYS A 63 14.94 14.10 4.85
C LYS A 63 14.99 12.65 5.35
N GLY A 64 14.30 11.73 4.67
CA GLY A 64 14.26 10.31 5.04
C GLY A 64 13.26 9.97 6.15
N THR A 65 12.55 10.95 6.70
CA THR A 65 11.42 10.73 7.60
C THR A 65 10.11 10.80 6.82
N MET A 66 9.39 9.69 6.78
CA MET A 66 8.06 9.57 6.23
C MET A 66 7.03 9.85 7.32
N ARG A 67 6.05 10.70 7.02
CA ARG A 67 4.80 10.90 7.76
C ARG A 67 3.65 10.50 6.84
N GLY A 68 2.68 9.78 7.37
CA GLY A 68 1.50 9.34 6.63
C GLY A 68 0.24 9.50 7.45
N ASP A 69 -0.76 10.19 6.90
CA ASP A 69 -2.11 10.33 7.46
C ASP A 69 -3.09 9.57 6.55
N ASN A 70 -3.91 8.70 7.15
CA ASN A 70 -4.85 7.87 6.42
C ASN A 70 -6.23 7.96 7.08
N THR A 71 -7.18 8.50 6.33
CA THR A 71 -8.58 8.60 6.77
C THR A 71 -9.43 7.73 5.87
N LEU A 72 -10.22 6.86 6.48
CA LEU A 72 -11.08 5.89 5.83
C LEU A 72 -12.52 6.09 6.30
N VAL A 73 -13.42 6.43 5.39
CA VAL A 73 -14.84 6.61 5.70
C VAL A 73 -15.66 5.63 4.87
N ILE A 74 -16.40 4.76 5.55
CA ILE A 74 -17.34 3.83 4.95
C ILE A 74 -18.75 4.27 5.31
N ASN A 75 -19.64 4.31 4.33
CA ASN A 75 -21.04 4.69 4.53
C ASN A 75 -21.94 3.50 4.18
N LYS A 76 -22.81 3.13 5.12
CA LYS A 76 -23.94 2.19 4.95
C LYS A 76 -23.49 0.89 4.31
N ILE A 77 -22.55 0.20 4.96
CA ILE A 77 -22.04 -1.08 4.46
C ILE A 77 -23.04 -2.19 4.76
N GLU A 78 -23.43 -2.94 3.74
CA GLU A 78 -24.32 -4.09 3.91
C GLU A 78 -23.61 -5.37 3.47
N MET A 79 -23.73 -6.40 4.30
CA MET A 79 -23.15 -7.71 4.03
C MET A 79 -24.11 -8.58 3.22
N GLY A 80 -23.56 -9.26 2.23
CA GLY A 80 -24.27 -10.19 1.35
C GLY A 80 -24.05 -11.65 1.74
N ARG A 81 -24.04 -12.52 0.73
CA ARG A 81 -23.88 -13.97 0.89
C ARG A 81 -22.53 -14.32 1.53
N GLU A 82 -22.53 -15.39 2.30
CA GLU A 82 -21.31 -16.00 2.82
C GLU A 82 -20.44 -16.54 1.68
N ILE A 83 -19.13 -16.35 1.82
CA ILE A 83 -18.12 -16.84 0.90
C ILE A 83 -17.30 -17.84 1.71
N GLU A 84 -17.26 -19.10 1.27
CA GLU A 84 -16.54 -20.14 1.99
C GLU A 84 -15.08 -19.75 2.20
N SER A 85 -14.70 -19.52 3.46
CA SER A 85 -13.33 -19.27 3.88
C SER A 85 -12.98 -20.20 5.04
N ASN A 86 -11.83 -20.87 4.93
CA ASN A 86 -11.40 -21.94 5.83
C ASN A 86 -10.98 -21.46 7.24
N SER A 87 -11.20 -20.19 7.59
CA SER A 87 -10.58 -19.54 8.75
C SER A 87 -11.49 -18.54 9.48
N SER A 88 -12.81 -18.64 9.35
CA SER A 88 -13.72 -17.66 9.97
C SER A 88 -13.98 -18.00 11.45
N VAL A 89 -13.35 -17.26 12.37
CA VAL A 89 -13.73 -17.24 13.78
C VAL A 89 -15.11 -16.58 13.88
N SER A 90 -16.06 -17.21 14.57
CA SER A 90 -17.47 -16.85 14.63
C SER A 90 -17.80 -15.62 15.48
N LEU A 91 -16.95 -14.59 15.49
CA LEU A 91 -17.41 -13.26 15.89
C LEU A 91 -18.20 -12.71 14.70
N PRO A 92 -19.52 -12.48 14.82
CA PRO A 92 -20.32 -12.01 13.70
C PRO A 92 -19.73 -10.67 13.27
N LEU A 93 -19.14 -10.61 12.09
CA LEU A 93 -18.59 -9.36 11.57
C LEU A 93 -19.63 -8.23 11.56
N GLU A 94 -20.90 -8.57 11.38
CA GLU A 94 -22.02 -7.64 11.51
C GLU A 94 -22.05 -6.96 12.88
N PHE A 95 -21.68 -7.66 13.95
CA PHE A 95 -21.56 -7.06 15.28
C PHE A 95 -20.37 -6.10 15.36
N ALA A 96 -19.22 -6.46 14.81
CA ALA A 96 -18.07 -5.56 14.77
C ALA A 96 -18.37 -4.29 13.94
N ILE A 97 -19.10 -4.43 12.85
CA ILE A 97 -19.57 -3.31 12.03
C ILE A 97 -20.55 -2.44 12.83
N ALA A 98 -21.55 -3.04 13.47
CA ALA A 98 -22.52 -2.30 14.28
C ALA A 98 -21.88 -1.56 15.47
N LEU A 99 -20.73 -2.01 15.96
CA LEU A 99 -19.95 -1.30 17.00
C LEU A 99 -19.11 -0.14 16.45
N LEU A 100 -18.68 -0.23 15.18
CA LEU A 100 -17.88 0.79 14.51
C LEU A 100 -18.74 1.84 13.79
N GLU A 101 -19.97 1.47 13.47
CA GLU A 101 -20.94 2.31 12.79
C GLU A 101 -21.63 3.24 13.80
N ASP A 102 -21.73 4.52 13.45
CA ASP A 102 -22.48 5.50 14.22
C ASP A 102 -24.00 5.42 13.93
N SER A 103 -24.77 6.32 14.54
CA SER A 103 -26.22 6.38 14.34
C SER A 103 -26.66 6.72 12.91
N ASP A 104 -25.78 7.32 12.10
CA ASP A 104 -26.07 7.74 10.72
C ASP A 104 -25.64 6.67 9.69
N GLY A 105 -25.05 5.58 10.17
CA GLY A 105 -24.56 4.50 9.35
C GLY A 105 -23.16 4.73 8.78
N ILE A 106 -22.34 5.54 9.48
CA ILE A 106 -21.01 5.94 9.05
C ILE A 106 -19.97 5.27 9.95
N ILE A 107 -18.98 4.64 9.31
CA ILE A 107 -17.78 4.11 9.96
C ILE A 107 -16.64 5.02 9.56
N ASP A 108 -16.17 5.83 10.51
CA ASP A 108 -15.00 6.68 10.34
C ASP A 108 -13.80 6.09 11.09
N ILE A 109 -12.78 5.73 10.32
CA ILE A 109 -11.53 5.17 10.84
C ILE A 109 -10.41 6.13 10.47
N ASP A 110 -9.95 6.87 11.47
CA ASP A 110 -8.69 7.59 11.40
C ASP A 110 -7.57 6.66 11.87
N MET A 111 -6.72 6.24 10.92
CA MET A 111 -5.56 5.40 11.27
C MET A 111 -4.44 6.31 11.77
N PRO A 112 -3.77 5.96 12.89
CA PRO A 112 -2.78 6.83 13.51
C PRO A 112 -1.68 7.25 12.53
N HIS A 113 -1.18 8.47 12.73
CA HIS A 113 -0.12 9.07 11.93
C HIS A 113 1.12 8.17 11.90
N ILE A 114 1.37 7.56 10.74
CA ILE A 114 2.50 6.66 10.54
C ILE A 114 3.75 7.51 10.36
N GLN A 115 4.61 7.57 11.39
CA GLN A 115 5.95 8.15 11.27
C GLN A 115 7.00 7.04 11.17
N LYS A 116 7.78 7.04 10.08
CA LYS A 116 8.93 6.13 9.91
C LYS A 116 10.15 6.92 9.49
N THR A 117 11.28 6.65 10.14
CA THR A 117 12.57 7.23 9.73
C THR A 117 13.41 6.15 9.06
N TYR A 118 13.69 6.34 7.77
CA TYR A 118 14.52 5.45 6.98
C TYR A 118 15.98 5.84 7.17
N ARG A 119 16.64 5.23 8.17
CA ARG A 119 18.09 5.37 8.36
C ARG A 119 18.80 4.42 7.38
N ALA A 120 19.90 4.88 6.76
CA ALA A 120 20.76 3.99 5.99
C ALA A 120 21.29 2.88 6.92
N SER A 121 21.25 1.62 6.46
CA SER A 121 21.77 0.50 7.24
C SER A 121 23.27 0.70 7.46
N PRO A 122 23.76 0.71 8.71
CA PRO A 122 25.19 0.86 9.00
C PRO A 122 26.01 -0.33 8.48
N HIS A 123 25.38 -1.48 8.26
CA HIS A 123 25.99 -2.69 7.70
C HIS A 123 25.79 -2.83 6.17
N ALA A 124 25.39 -1.78 5.48
CA ALA A 124 25.38 -1.82 4.01
C ALA A 124 26.80 -2.10 3.50
N PRO A 125 27.02 -3.16 2.70
CA PRO A 125 28.35 -3.47 2.16
C PRO A 125 28.88 -2.26 1.39
N GLU A 126 30.15 -1.91 1.58
CA GLU A 126 30.74 -0.65 1.12
C GLU A 126 30.60 -0.41 -0.39
N ALA A 127 30.44 -1.49 -1.15
CA ALA A 127 30.14 -1.48 -2.59
C ALA A 127 28.87 -0.69 -2.98
N PHE A 128 27.96 -0.41 -2.04
CA PHE A 128 26.75 0.38 -2.28
C PHE A 128 26.80 1.82 -1.72
N ARG A 129 27.89 2.22 -1.03
CA ARG A 129 28.04 3.62 -0.57
C ARG A 129 28.46 4.58 -1.68
N HIS A 130 28.93 4.05 -2.82
CA HIS A 130 29.46 4.82 -3.95
C HIS A 130 28.80 4.43 -5.28
N THR A 131 27.49 4.44 -5.38
CA THR A 131 26.85 4.63 -6.69
C THR A 131 26.48 6.11 -6.83
N PRO A 132 27.30 6.93 -7.51
CA PRO A 132 26.80 8.21 -7.97
C PRO A 132 25.69 7.91 -8.98
N ASP A 133 24.55 8.56 -8.76
CA ASP A 133 23.38 8.66 -9.65
C ASP A 133 23.81 9.24 -11.01
N LYS A 134 24.49 8.41 -11.83
CA LYS A 134 24.95 8.76 -13.17
C LYS A 134 24.42 7.72 -14.14
N GLU A 135 23.46 8.19 -14.92
CA GLU A 135 22.94 7.60 -16.13
C GLU A 135 24.09 7.09 -17.04
N PRO A 136 24.05 5.82 -17.52
CA PRO A 136 25.17 5.22 -18.22
C PRO A 136 25.33 5.82 -19.62
N ARG A 137 26.30 6.72 -19.78
CA ARG A 137 26.63 7.38 -21.05
C ARG A 137 27.50 6.57 -22.02
N SER A 138 27.70 5.27 -21.82
CA SER A 138 28.48 4.48 -22.77
C SER A 138 28.11 3.00 -22.82
N LEU A 139 27.70 2.55 -24.01
CA LEU A 139 27.17 1.23 -24.36
C LEU A 139 28.19 0.06 -24.38
N TRP A 140 29.45 0.27 -23.99
CA TRP A 140 30.50 -0.77 -24.09
C TRP A 140 30.76 -1.57 -22.80
N ALA A 141 30.08 -1.25 -21.68
CA ALA A 141 30.25 -1.95 -20.40
C ALA A 141 29.29 -3.13 -20.16
N VAL A 142 28.47 -3.50 -21.16
CA VAL A 142 27.39 -4.49 -21.03
C VAL A 142 27.83 -5.97 -20.88
N PRO A 143 29.06 -6.46 -21.18
CA PRO A 143 29.32 -7.91 -21.07
C PRO A 143 29.71 -8.43 -19.68
N VAL A 144 30.11 -7.60 -18.71
CA VAL A 144 30.70 -8.08 -17.43
C VAL A 144 29.66 -8.36 -16.33
N ILE A 145 28.38 -8.05 -16.55
CA ILE A 145 27.34 -8.14 -15.50
C ILE A 145 26.59 -9.49 -15.49
N LEU A 146 26.78 -10.37 -16.48
CA LEU A 146 25.87 -11.51 -16.72
C LEU A 146 26.28 -12.87 -16.12
N ARG A 147 27.20 -12.96 -15.16
CA ARG A 147 27.77 -14.28 -14.75
C ARG A 147 27.46 -14.83 -13.35
N PHE A 148 26.54 -14.26 -12.58
CA PHE A 148 26.17 -14.84 -11.28
C PHE A 148 24.67 -14.77 -10.97
N CYS A 149 23.91 -15.67 -11.59
CA CYS A 149 22.56 -16.05 -11.14
C CYS A 149 22.38 -17.56 -11.33
N THR A 150 23.08 -18.38 -10.54
CA THR A 150 22.74 -19.79 -10.36
C THR A 150 22.01 -19.93 -9.01
N TRP A 151 20.75 -20.29 -9.10
CA TRP A 151 19.81 -20.49 -8.01
C TRP A 151 20.10 -21.80 -7.27
N ASP A 152 20.39 -21.73 -5.97
CA ASP A 152 20.55 -22.90 -5.10
C ASP A 152 19.18 -23.27 -4.50
N ARG A 153 18.70 -24.45 -4.88
CA ARG A 153 17.38 -25.00 -4.51
C ARG A 153 17.39 -25.66 -3.12
N GLN A 154 18.55 -25.77 -2.45
CA GLN A 154 18.72 -26.68 -1.32
C GLN A 154 18.67 -26.02 0.06
N ASN A 155 18.84 -24.70 0.17
CA ASN A 155 18.90 -24.01 1.47
C ASN A 155 17.99 -22.78 1.50
N ARG A 156 16.78 -22.92 2.06
CA ARG A 156 15.78 -21.86 2.26
C ARG A 156 16.32 -20.70 3.11
N ARG A 157 17.09 -19.78 2.53
CA ARG A 157 17.42 -18.46 3.11
C ARG A 157 17.36 -17.38 2.03
N GLU A 158 16.56 -16.35 2.27
CA GLU A 158 16.52 -15.13 1.46
C GLU A 158 17.80 -14.32 1.67
N ILE A 159 18.59 -14.16 0.61
CA ILE A 159 19.57 -13.08 0.51
C ILE A 159 19.01 -12.09 -0.50
N TYR A 160 18.53 -10.97 0.03
CA TYR A 160 18.08 -9.79 -0.70
C TYR A 160 19.03 -9.47 -1.86
N ARG A 161 18.57 -9.65 -3.11
CA ARG A 161 19.11 -8.92 -4.25
C ARG A 161 17.99 -8.40 -5.13
N VAL A 162 17.89 -7.08 -5.08
CA VAL A 162 17.19 -6.23 -6.02
C VAL A 162 17.80 -6.47 -7.41
N CYS A 163 17.03 -7.10 -8.29
CA CYS A 163 17.29 -7.05 -9.73
C CYS A 163 16.79 -5.69 -10.24
N TYR A 164 17.63 -4.93 -10.92
CA TYR A 164 17.16 -3.90 -11.84
C TYR A 164 17.87 -4.06 -13.19
N SER A 165 17.08 -3.83 -14.23
CA SER A 165 17.35 -3.96 -15.66
C SER A 165 18.47 -3.07 -16.17
#